data_AF-A0A1F6QVQ2-F1
#
_entry.id   AF-A0A1F6QVQ2-F1
#
_cell.length_a   1.000
_cell.length_b   1.000
_cell.length_c   1.000
_cell.angle_alpha   90.00
_cell.angle_beta   90.00
_cell.angle_gamma   90.00
#
_symmetry.space_group_name_H-M   'P 1'
#
loop_
_entity.id
_entity.type
_entity.pdbx_description
1 polymer ?
#
loop_
_entity_poly.entity_id
_entity_poly.type
_entity_poly.pdbx_seq_one_letter_code
_entity_poly.pdbx_strand_id
1 'polypeptide(L)'
;MAIDINLLWLGLALLIAPVLGTYAKVVKDKRGFVWLTGAGVLYLLASAFSVEISWIPSGLSYGIIIFSIIALIATFIGALMVAADVFR
;
A
#
# COMPACT_ATOMS: atom_id res chain seq x y z
N MET A 1 -4.68 19.52 -11.69
CA MET A 1 -5.29 18.20 -11.41
C MET A 1 -4.22 17.35 -10.77
N ALA A 2 -4.27 17.19 -9.45
CA ALA A 2 -3.19 16.55 -8.70
C ALA A 2 -3.48 15.06 -8.63
N ILE A 3 -2.66 14.24 -9.29
CA ILE A 3 -2.43 12.88 -8.82
C ILE A 3 -2.09 13.02 -7.34
N ASP A 4 -2.71 12.23 -6.47
CA ASP A 4 -2.31 12.21 -5.07
C ASP A 4 -0.95 11.51 -4.98
N ILE A 5 0.09 12.28 -5.28
CA ILE A 5 1.49 11.86 -5.45
C ILE A 5 1.96 11.12 -4.19
N ASN A 6 1.44 11.52 -3.02
CA ASN A 6 1.70 10.88 -1.74
C ASN A 6 1.25 9.41 -1.70
N LEU A 7 0.04 9.09 -2.23
CA LEU A 7 -0.46 7.72 -2.28
C LEU A 7 0.35 6.86 -3.25
N LEU A 8 0.78 7.44 -4.37
CA LEU A 8 1.61 6.76 -5.35
C LEU A 8 2.97 6.38 -4.77
N TRP A 9 3.66 7.32 -4.12
CA TRP A 9 4.94 7.06 -3.47
C TRP A 9 4.81 6.08 -2.30
N LEU A 10 3.73 6.18 -1.51
CA LEU A 10 3.45 5.25 -0.43
C LEU A 10 3.25 3.82 -0.96
N GLY A 11 2.47 3.67 -2.04
CA GLY A 11 2.26 2.39 -2.70
C GLY A 11 3.57 1.77 -3.19
N LEU A 12 4.41 2.57 -3.86
CA LEU A 12 5.74 2.14 -4.32
C LEU A 12 6.66 1.75 -3.15
N ALA A 13 6.69 2.54 -2.08
CA ALA A 13 7.51 2.26 -0.91
C ALA A 13 7.14 0.91 -0.27
N LEU A 14 5.84 0.60 -0.19
CA LEU A 14 5.34 -0.65 0.36
C LEU A 14 5.62 -1.86 -0.54
N LEU A 15 5.73 -1.67 -1.85
CA LEU A 15 6.15 -2.72 -2.80
C LEU A 15 7.66 -2.98 -2.75
N ILE A 16 8.46 -1.96 -2.45
CA ILE A 16 9.92 -2.06 -2.33
C ILE A 16 10.32 -2.63 -0.96
N ALA A 17 9.57 -2.37 0.10
CA ALA A 17 9.88 -2.83 1.46
C ALA A 17 10.14 -4.35 1.58
N PRO A 18 9.34 -5.26 0.97
CA PRO A 18 9.62 -6.69 0.90
C PRO A 18 10.97 -7.04 0.28
N VAL A 19 11.35 -6.33 -0.78
CA VAL A 19 12.60 -6.55 -1.50
C VAL A 19 13.76 -6.18 -0.58
N LEU A 20 13.73 -4.99 0.02
CA LEU A 20 14.76 -4.56 0.98
C LEU A 20 14.86 -5.48 2.19
N GLY A 21 13.72 -5.90 2.75
CA GLY A 21 13.66 -6.79 3.90
C GLY A 21 14.19 -8.20 3.63
N THR A 22 13.98 -8.73 2.42
CA THR A 22 14.58 -10.01 2.00
C THR A 22 16.08 -9.91 1.74
N TYR A 23 16.56 -8.82 1.13
CA TYR A 23 18.00 -8.59 0.96
C TYR A 23 18.74 -8.45 2.30
N ALA A 24 18.13 -7.75 3.25
CA ALA A 24 18.71 -7.56 4.59
C ALA A 24 18.56 -8.78 5.51
N LYS A 25 17.90 -9.87 5.05
CA LYS A 25 17.66 -11.12 5.80
C LYS A 25 17.04 -10.89 7.20
N VAL A 26 16.26 -9.82 7.36
CA VAL A 26 15.73 -9.38 8.66
C VAL A 26 14.49 -10.19 9.06
N VAL A 27 13.85 -10.88 8.11
CA VAL A 27 12.52 -11.47 8.28
C VAL A 27 12.55 -12.93 7.82
N LYS A 28 12.16 -13.84 8.72
CA LYS A 28 12.00 -15.28 8.50
C LYS A 28 10.60 -15.60 7.95
N ASP A 29 9.56 -14.89 8.40
CA ASP A 29 8.17 -15.06 7.95
C ASP A 29 7.76 -14.02 6.89
N LYS A 30 7.50 -14.51 5.67
CA LYS A 30 7.13 -13.66 4.52
C LYS A 30 5.68 -13.16 4.56
N ARG A 31 4.84 -13.61 5.50
CA ARG A 31 3.42 -13.22 5.57
C ARG A 31 3.23 -11.72 5.72
N GLY A 32 4.03 -11.06 6.56
CA GLY A 32 3.96 -9.60 6.74
C GLY A 32 4.28 -8.83 5.44
N PHE A 33 5.23 -9.32 4.65
CA PHE A 33 5.54 -8.76 3.34
C PHE A 33 4.43 -8.95 2.31
N VAL A 34 3.67 -10.05 2.38
CA VAL A 34 2.51 -10.26 1.49
C VAL A 34 1.43 -9.20 1.78
N TRP A 35 1.16 -8.92 3.06
CA TRP A 35 0.23 -7.86 3.46
C TRP A 35 0.70 -6.47 3.02
N LEU A 36 1.98 -6.16 3.19
CA LEU A 36 2.56 -4.89 2.73
C LEU A 36 2.50 -4.74 1.20
N THR A 37 2.80 -5.81 0.46
CA THR A 37 2.68 -5.82 -1.00
C THR A 37 1.24 -5.58 -1.43
N GLY A 38 0.28 -6.27 -0.81
CA GLY A 38 -1.14 -6.10 -1.08
C GLY A 38 -1.62 -4.68 -0.78
N ALA A 39 -1.17 -4.10 0.33
CA ALA A 39 -1.45 -2.70 0.65
C ALA A 39 -0.85 -1.73 -0.37
N GLY A 40 0.38 -1.99 -0.83
CA GLY A 40 1.03 -1.19 -1.86
C GLY A 40 0.25 -1.15 -3.17
N VAL A 41 -0.28 -2.30 -3.62
CA VAL A 41 -1.16 -2.38 -4.80
C VAL A 41 -2.45 -1.58 -4.57
N LEU A 42 -3.07 -1.67 -3.39
CA LEU A 42 -4.29 -0.94 -3.07
C LEU A 42 -4.07 0.58 -3.03
N TYR A 43 -2.91 1.06 -2.56
CA TYR A 43 -2.57 2.48 -2.62
C TYR A 43 -2.30 2.98 -4.05
N LEU A 44 -1.69 2.15 -4.90
CA LEU A 44 -1.55 2.46 -6.33
C LEU A 44 -2.92 2.54 -7.01
N LEU A 45 -3.84 1.63 -6.69
CA LEU A 45 -5.22 1.68 -7.17
C LEU A 45 -5.91 2.96 -6.67
N ALA A 46 -5.82 3.28 -5.38
CA ALA A 46 -6.38 4.52 -4.84
C ALA A 46 -5.85 5.77 -5.55
N SER A 47 -4.55 5.81 -5.86
CA SER A 47 -3.93 6.89 -6.64
C SER A 47 -4.45 6.92 -8.09
N ALA A 48 -4.64 5.77 -8.74
CA ALA A 48 -5.24 5.73 -10.08
C ALA A 48 -6.68 6.25 -10.09
N PHE A 49 -7.47 5.98 -9.04
CA PHE A 49 -8.83 6.50 -8.87
C PHE A 49 -8.86 8.00 -8.50
N SER A 50 -7.73 8.59 -8.06
CA SER A 50 -7.61 10.04 -7.81
C SER A 50 -7.48 10.88 -9.08
N VAL A 51 -7.29 10.23 -10.24
CA VAL A 51 -7.26 10.91 -11.53
C VAL A 51 -8.70 11.24 -11.94
N GLU A 52 -9.09 12.50 -11.79
CA GLU A 52 -10.35 13.03 -12.32
C GLU A 52 -10.38 12.92 -13.86
N ILE A 53 -11.01 11.87 -14.37
CA ILE A 53 -11.32 11.78 -15.80
C ILE A 53 -12.56 12.66 -16.02
N SER A 54 -12.40 13.76 -16.76
CA SER A 54 -13.42 14.81 -16.99
C SER A 54 -14.75 14.33 -17.59
N TRP A 55 -14.86 13.05 -17.94
CA TRP A 55 -16.01 12.41 -18.58
C TRP A 55 -16.68 11.35 -17.67
N ILE A 56 -16.15 11.10 -16.46
CA ILE A 56 -16.64 10.04 -15.55
C ILE A 56 -17.25 10.66 -14.28
N PRO A 57 -18.46 10.24 -13.85
CA PRO A 57 -19.14 10.83 -12.71
C PRO A 57 -18.37 10.70 -11.39
N SER A 58 -18.68 11.58 -10.45
CA SER A 58 -18.15 11.73 -9.07
C SER A 58 -18.13 10.48 -8.17
N GLY A 59 -18.61 9.33 -8.65
CA GLY A 59 -18.53 8.03 -7.96
C GLY A 59 -17.10 7.52 -7.76
N LEU A 60 -16.11 8.00 -8.54
CA LEU A 60 -14.69 7.66 -8.39
C LEU A 60 -14.12 8.13 -7.03
N SER A 61 -14.64 9.20 -6.44
CA SER A 61 -14.15 9.72 -5.14
C SER A 61 -14.35 8.72 -3.99
N TYR A 62 -15.39 7.88 -4.03
CA TYR A 62 -15.59 6.84 -3.01
C TYR A 62 -14.61 5.67 -3.17
N GLY A 63 -14.17 5.40 -4.39
CA GLY A 63 -13.15 4.37 -4.66
C GLY A 63 -11.83 4.69 -3.95
N ILE A 64 -11.39 5.94 -4.01
CA ILE A 64 -10.18 6.41 -3.31
C ILE A 64 -10.28 6.11 -1.81
N ILE A 65 -11.39 6.45 -1.18
CA ILE A 65 -11.59 6.27 0.27
C ILE A 65 -11.57 4.79 0.64
N ILE A 66 -12.31 3.95 -0.08
CA ILE A 66 -12.42 2.52 0.22
C ILE A 66 -11.06 1.84 0.07
N PHE A 67 -10.37 2.06 -1.05
CA PHE A 67 -9.04 1.46 -1.28
C PHE A 67 -8.01 1.97 -0.27
N SER A 68 -8.04 3.26 0.06
CA SER A 68 -7.10 3.84 1.04
C SER A 68 -7.30 3.27 2.46
N ILE A 69 -8.55 3.06 2.88
CA ILE A 69 -8.86 2.48 4.21
C ILE A 69 -8.39 1.03 4.28
N ILE A 70 -8.71 0.22 3.26
CA ILE A 70 -8.30 -1.19 3.23
C ILE A 70 -6.77 -1.29 3.16
N ALA A 71 -6.13 -0.45 2.33
CA ALA A 71 -4.67 -0.38 2.22
C ALA A 71 -4.02 0.00 3.57
N LEU A 72 -4.61 0.94 4.30
CA LEU A 72 -4.11 1.36 5.61
C LEU A 72 -4.15 0.21 6.63
N ILE A 73 -5.28 -0.52 6.69
CA ILE A 73 -5.43 -1.68 7.59
C ILE A 73 -4.41 -2.76 7.23
N ALA A 74 -4.30 -3.09 5.93
CA ALA A 74 -3.34 -4.08 5.45
C ALA A 74 -1.89 -3.67 5.73
N THR A 75 -1.56 -2.38 5.59
CA THR A 75 -0.24 -1.82 5.93
C THR A 75 0.05 -2.00 7.41
N PHE A 76 -0.90 -1.68 8.27
CA PHE A 76 -0.74 -1.79 9.72
C PHE A 76 -0.52 -3.24 10.16
N ILE A 77 -1.32 -4.17 9.65
CA ILE A 77 -1.17 -5.61 9.92
C ILE A 77 0.19 -6.11 9.41
N GLY A 78 0.53 -5.79 8.16
CA GLY A 78 1.80 -6.20 7.56
C GLY A 78 3.01 -5.66 8.31
N ALA A 79 2.97 -4.39 8.71
CA ALA A 79 4.03 -3.74 9.48
C ALA A 79 4.19 -4.36 10.87
N LEU A 80 3.09 -4.64 11.58
CA LEU A 80 3.14 -5.32 12.88
C LEU A 80 3.71 -6.73 12.77
N MET A 81 3.33 -7.49 11.75
CA MET A 81 3.85 -8.84 11.52
C MET A 81 5.35 -8.82 11.20
N VAL A 82 5.79 -7.89 10.34
CA VAL A 82 7.22 -7.71 10.04
C VAL A 82 7.99 -7.30 11.29
N ALA A 83 7.52 -6.31 12.04
CA ALA A 83 8.17 -5.85 13.26
C ALA A 83 8.28 -6.98 14.30
N ALA A 84 7.20 -7.74 14.51
CA ALA A 84 7.20 -8.88 15.41
C ALA A 84 8.22 -9.96 15.02
N ASP A 85 8.49 -10.13 13.72
CA ASP A 85 9.49 -11.08 13.23
C ASP A 85 10.92 -10.54 13.37
N VAL A 86 11.14 -9.23 13.22
CA VAL A 86 12.45 -8.59 13.49
C VAL A 86 12.86 -8.73 14.96
N PHE A 87 11.90 -8.66 15.89
CA PHE A 87 12.16 -8.79 17.33
C PHE A 87 12.19 -10.26 17.83
N ARG A 88 12.11 -11.26 16.95
CA ARG A 88 12.11 -12.71 17.28
C ARG A 88 13.36 -13.47 16.81
#